data_AF-A0A9D7J8G1-F1
#
_entry.id   AF-A0A9D7J8G1-F1
#
_cell.length_a   1.000
_cell.length_b   1.000
_cell.length_c   1.000
_cell.angle_alpha   90.00
_cell.angle_beta   90.00
_cell.angle_gamma   90.00
#
_symmetry.space_group_name_H-M   'P 1'
#
loop_
_entity.id
_entity.type
_entity.pdbx_description
1 polymer ?
#
loop_
_entity_poly.entity_id
_entity_poly.type
_entity_poly.pdbx_seq_one_letter_code
_entity_poly.pdbx_strand_id
1 'polypeptide(L)'
;MDEIQENLEPQGTSRRTVMKGAAWAAPVVAVAAAVPMAAASVVEPEEAVGVFVGAGSQANLANAARITLTGLDANGLDGFFPDGQTFTVASTFPWDDIVIASITGGTISGGIITPNSGATSVVILFRSATPGTYTVTSNGPAGAGESATGRMGPA
;
A
#
# COMPACT_ATOMS: atom_id res chain seq x y z
N MET A 1 -45.65 -3.27 73.51
CA MET A 1 -44.68 -4.25 72.96
C MET A 1 -44.82 -4.13 71.47
N ASP A 2 -44.11 -3.15 70.90
CA ASP A 2 -44.20 -2.81 69.49
C ASP A 2 -43.28 -3.73 68.69
N GLU A 3 -43.90 -4.41 67.75
CA GLU A 3 -43.31 -5.44 66.90
C GLU A 3 -42.53 -4.74 65.77
N ILE A 4 -41.21 -4.85 65.82
CA ILE A 4 -40.30 -4.37 64.79
C ILE A 4 -40.45 -5.32 63.58
N GLN A 5 -41.31 -4.95 62.62
CA GLN A 5 -41.34 -5.61 61.32
C GLN A 5 -40.09 -5.22 60.52
N GLU A 6 -39.10 -6.11 60.56
CA GLU A 6 -37.87 -6.02 59.77
C GLU A 6 -38.22 -6.22 58.28
N ASN A 7 -38.22 -5.11 57.55
CA ASN A 7 -38.42 -5.06 56.11
C ASN A 7 -37.21 -5.71 55.40
N LEU A 8 -37.29 -7.02 55.17
CA LEU A 8 -36.34 -7.78 54.37
C LEU A 8 -36.48 -7.41 52.89
N GLU A 9 -35.98 -6.24 52.51
CA GLU A 9 -35.73 -5.94 51.11
C GLU A 9 -34.70 -6.97 50.58
N PRO A 10 -34.96 -7.64 49.44
CA PRO A 10 -34.02 -8.58 48.87
C PRO A 10 -32.78 -7.82 48.38
N GLN A 11 -31.78 -7.70 49.26
CA GLN A 11 -30.45 -7.18 48.94
C GLN A 11 -29.69 -8.24 48.15
N GLY A 12 -29.95 -8.31 46.84
CA GLY A 12 -29.21 -9.21 45.97
C GLY A 12 -29.61 -9.08 44.51
N THR A 13 -28.63 -9.05 43.62
CA THR A 13 -28.84 -9.07 42.18
C THR A 13 -29.62 -10.33 41.81
N SER A 14 -30.89 -10.17 41.43
CA SER A 14 -31.74 -11.31 41.07
C SER A 14 -31.09 -12.10 39.93
N ARG A 15 -31.12 -13.44 40.02
CA ARG A 15 -30.65 -14.34 38.94
C ARG A 15 -31.29 -14.01 37.58
N ARG A 16 -32.51 -13.46 37.61
CA ARG A 16 -33.25 -12.97 36.43
C ARG A 16 -32.58 -11.73 35.80
N THR A 17 -31.99 -10.85 36.59
CA THR A 17 -31.26 -9.66 36.13
C THR A 17 -29.96 -10.05 35.42
N VAL A 18 -29.22 -11.02 35.96
CA VAL A 18 -27.98 -11.54 35.34
C VAL A 18 -28.28 -12.20 33.99
N MET A 19 -29.33 -13.04 33.93
CA MET A 19 -29.76 -13.68 32.68
C MET A 19 -30.19 -12.66 31.61
N LYS A 20 -30.87 -11.58 32.00
CA LYS A 20 -31.21 -10.49 31.06
C LYS A 20 -29.97 -9.78 30.55
N GLY A 21 -28.99 -9.47 31.40
CA GLY A 21 -27.74 -8.85 30.95
C GLY A 21 -26.97 -9.71 29.94
N ALA A 22 -26.89 -11.03 30.17
CA ALA A 22 -26.23 -11.95 29.27
C ALA A 22 -26.90 -12.02 27.88
N ALA A 23 -28.24 -11.93 27.82
CA ALA A 23 -28.97 -11.94 26.55
C ALA A 23 -28.66 -10.73 25.66
N TRP A 24 -28.33 -9.58 26.25
CA TRP A 24 -27.95 -8.36 25.51
C TRP A 24 -26.46 -8.29 25.17
N ALA A 25 -25.61 -9.10 25.82
CA ALA A 25 -24.18 -9.14 25.54
C ALA A 25 -23.83 -9.99 24.30
N ALA A 26 -24.63 -11.01 23.99
CA ALA A 26 -24.35 -11.93 22.89
C ALA A 26 -24.20 -11.26 21.50
N PRO A 27 -25.05 -10.30 21.09
CA PRO A 27 -24.89 -9.60 19.81
C PRO A 27 -23.61 -8.76 19.76
N VAL A 28 -23.24 -8.11 20.87
CA VAL A 28 -22.04 -7.26 20.95
C VAL A 28 -20.78 -8.09 20.78
N VAL A 29 -20.72 -9.26 21.42
CA VAL A 29 -19.60 -10.20 21.28
C VAL A 29 -19.53 -10.77 19.86
N ALA A 30 -20.67 -11.09 19.25
CA ALA A 30 -20.71 -11.58 17.87
C ALA A 30 -20.17 -10.54 16.86
N VAL A 31 -20.59 -9.28 16.99
CA VAL A 31 -20.06 -8.18 16.15
C VAL A 31 -18.58 -7.93 16.43
N ALA A 32 -18.18 -7.92 17.70
CA ALA A 32 -16.79 -7.71 18.10
C ALA A 32 -15.85 -8.84 17.60
N ALA A 33 -16.35 -10.07 17.46
CA ALA A 33 -15.57 -11.19 16.92
C ALA A 33 -15.52 -11.20 15.38
N ALA A 34 -16.57 -10.73 14.70
CA ALA A 34 -16.64 -10.70 13.24
C ALA A 34 -15.76 -9.60 12.61
N VAL A 35 -15.65 -8.43 13.26
CA VAL A 35 -14.91 -7.29 12.72
C VAL A 35 -13.41 -7.58 12.52
N PRO A 36 -12.68 -8.19 13.48
CA PRO A 36 -11.28 -8.56 13.28
C PRO A 36 -11.08 -9.59 12.18
N MET A 37 -11.98 -10.57 12.03
CA MET A 37 -11.86 -11.61 10.99
C MET A 37 -12.07 -11.04 9.59
N ALA A 38 -13.03 -10.13 9.42
CA ALA A 38 -13.22 -9.42 8.15
C ALA A 38 -12.04 -8.49 7.83
N ALA A 39 -11.43 -7.87 8.84
CA ALA A 39 -10.25 -7.03 8.67
C ALA A 39 -8.95 -7.83 8.41
N ALA A 40 -8.89 -9.09 8.86
CA ALA A 40 -7.73 -9.96 8.69
C ALA A 40 -7.76 -10.79 7.40
N SER A 41 -8.88 -10.80 6.66
CA SER A 41 -8.95 -11.44 5.35
C SER A 41 -8.21 -10.58 4.32
N VAL A 42 -6.88 -10.65 4.32
CA VAL A 42 -6.05 -10.11 3.25
C VAL A 42 -6.17 -11.07 2.07
N VAL A 43 -6.88 -10.65 1.02
CA VAL A 43 -6.80 -11.33 -0.28
C VAL A 43 -5.36 -11.18 -0.75
N GLU A 44 -4.70 -12.30 -1.04
CA GLU A 44 -3.34 -12.25 -1.58
C GLU A 44 -3.38 -11.52 -2.92
N PRO A 45 -2.48 -10.55 -3.19
CA PRO A 45 -2.45 -9.84 -4.45
C PRO A 45 -2.37 -10.82 -5.61
N GLU A 46 -3.20 -10.63 -6.63
CA GLU A 46 -3.12 -11.38 -7.87
C GLU A 46 -1.99 -10.84 -8.77
N GLU A 47 -1.67 -11.58 -9.82
CA GLU A 47 -0.71 -11.11 -10.82
C GLU A 47 -1.26 -9.85 -11.51
N ALA A 48 -0.41 -8.83 -11.65
CA ALA A 48 -0.78 -7.61 -12.34
C ALA A 48 -1.01 -7.87 -13.83
N VAL A 49 -2.15 -7.41 -14.35
CA VAL A 49 -2.45 -7.38 -15.80
C VAL A 49 -2.20 -6.00 -16.40
N GLY A 50 -2.17 -4.96 -15.56
CA GLY A 50 -1.86 -3.58 -15.91
C GLY A 50 -0.75 -3.00 -15.05
N VAL A 51 -0.18 -1.87 -15.48
CA VAL A 51 0.79 -1.12 -14.69
C VAL A 51 0.49 0.37 -14.77
N PHE A 52 0.53 1.04 -13.63
CA PHE A 52 0.62 2.48 -13.56
C PHE A 52 2.09 2.92 -13.50
N VAL A 53 2.49 3.79 -14.42
CA VAL A 53 3.84 4.38 -14.49
C VAL A 53 3.76 5.84 -14.07
N GLY A 54 4.43 6.19 -12.98
CA GLY A 54 4.53 7.54 -12.44
C GLY A 54 5.95 8.09 -12.54
N ALA A 55 6.08 9.29 -13.09
CA ALA A 55 7.34 10.03 -13.18
C ALA A 55 7.12 11.47 -12.71
N GLY A 56 7.88 11.91 -11.71
CA GLY A 56 7.76 13.26 -11.13
C GLY A 56 9.09 13.85 -10.65
N SER A 57 9.08 15.16 -10.40
CA SER A 57 10.15 15.88 -9.71
C SER A 57 9.95 15.88 -8.20
N GLN A 58 11.02 16.07 -7.44
CA GLN A 58 10.95 16.23 -5.98
C GLN A 58 11.12 17.71 -5.61
N ALA A 59 10.05 18.36 -5.15
CA ALA A 59 10.01 19.81 -4.91
C ALA A 59 11.05 20.33 -3.91
N ASN A 60 11.50 19.50 -2.98
CA ASN A 60 12.41 19.90 -1.89
C ASN A 60 13.89 19.58 -2.16
N LEU A 61 14.22 19.08 -3.36
CA LEU A 61 15.55 18.61 -3.69
C LEU A 61 15.91 19.04 -5.12
N ALA A 62 16.95 19.88 -5.24
CA ALA A 62 17.47 20.27 -6.54
C ALA A 62 17.87 19.03 -7.36
N ASN A 63 17.46 19.02 -8.63
CA ASN A 63 17.74 17.94 -9.60
C ASN A 63 17.41 16.54 -9.08
N ALA A 64 16.32 16.40 -8.31
CA ALA A 64 15.85 15.12 -7.83
C ALA A 64 14.51 14.73 -8.47
N ALA A 65 14.35 13.43 -8.67
CA ALA A 65 13.17 12.83 -9.27
C ALA A 65 12.69 11.62 -8.48
N ARG A 66 11.43 11.28 -8.72
CA ARG A 66 10.76 10.10 -8.20
C ARG A 66 10.11 9.34 -9.33
N ILE A 67 10.41 8.05 -9.40
CA ILE A 67 9.67 7.06 -10.19
C ILE A 67 8.81 6.26 -9.23
N THR A 68 7.55 6.06 -9.59
CA THR A 68 6.60 5.19 -8.88
C THR A 68 5.98 4.26 -9.90
N LEU A 69 6.09 2.97 -9.67
CA LEU A 69 5.49 1.92 -10.50
C LEU A 69 4.52 1.15 -9.62
N THR A 70 3.33 0.86 -10.13
CA THR A 70 2.31 0.09 -9.40
C THR A 70 1.69 -0.94 -10.33
N GLY A 71 1.76 -2.21 -9.96
CA GLY A 71 1.05 -3.30 -10.65
C GLY A 71 -0.43 -3.27 -10.28
N LEU A 72 -1.29 -3.46 -11.27
CA LEU A 72 -2.74 -3.49 -11.10
C LEU A 72 -3.30 -4.84 -11.56
N ASP A 73 -4.09 -5.49 -10.72
CA ASP A 73 -4.81 -6.71 -11.06
C ASP A 73 -6.00 -6.43 -12.02
N ALA A 74 -6.74 -7.47 -12.40
CA ALA A 74 -7.88 -7.34 -13.31
C ALA A 74 -9.05 -6.50 -12.75
N ASN A 75 -9.07 -6.26 -11.45
CA ASN A 75 -10.07 -5.47 -10.74
C ASN A 75 -9.58 -4.03 -10.46
N GLY A 76 -8.35 -3.69 -10.84
CA GLY A 76 -7.72 -2.41 -10.56
C GLY A 76 -7.22 -2.24 -9.13
N LEU A 77 -7.05 -3.34 -8.38
CA LEU A 77 -6.39 -3.37 -7.07
C LEU A 77 -4.88 -3.62 -7.25
N ASP A 78 -4.12 -3.54 -6.16
CA ASP A 78 -2.69 -3.83 -6.19
C ASP A 78 -2.43 -5.28 -6.62
N GLY A 79 -1.69 -5.46 -7.71
CA GLY A 79 -1.24 -6.75 -8.21
C GLY A 79 0.28 -6.86 -8.21
N PHE A 80 0.84 -8.05 -8.01
CA PHE A 80 2.29 -8.24 -8.07
C PHE A 80 2.77 -8.22 -9.52
N PHE A 81 3.96 -7.68 -9.77
CA PHE A 81 4.51 -7.66 -11.13
C PHE A 81 4.78 -9.09 -11.63
N PRO A 82 4.35 -9.43 -12.85
CA PRO A 82 4.60 -10.75 -13.43
C PRO A 82 6.08 -11.00 -13.69
N ASP A 83 6.46 -12.28 -13.78
CA ASP A 83 7.83 -12.67 -14.11
C ASP A 83 8.27 -12.10 -15.47
N GLY A 84 9.51 -11.60 -15.52
CA GLY A 84 10.06 -10.96 -16.71
C GLY A 84 9.57 -9.52 -16.93
N GLN A 85 8.77 -8.95 -16.03
CA GLN A 85 8.44 -7.54 -16.05
C GLN A 85 9.70 -6.69 -15.83
N THR A 86 9.89 -5.68 -16.69
CA THR A 86 10.97 -4.69 -16.58
C THR A 86 10.46 -3.31 -16.93
N PHE A 87 11.23 -2.27 -16.61
CA PHE A 87 10.95 -0.92 -17.06
C PHE A 87 12.22 -0.27 -17.58
N THR A 88 12.15 0.34 -18.76
CA THR A 88 13.27 1.10 -19.31
C THR A 88 13.12 2.55 -18.92
N VAL A 89 14.19 3.13 -18.40
CA VAL A 89 14.33 4.55 -18.17
C VAL A 89 15.23 5.11 -19.27
N ALA A 90 14.69 5.99 -20.09
CA ALA A 90 15.46 6.81 -21.02
C ALA A 90 15.64 8.20 -20.42
N SER A 91 16.83 8.79 -20.53
CA SER A 91 17.13 10.12 -19.98
C SER A 91 17.91 10.98 -20.97
N THR A 92 17.77 12.30 -20.85
CA THR A 92 18.60 13.27 -21.58
C THR A 92 19.92 13.57 -20.87
N PHE A 93 20.08 13.10 -19.64
CA PHE A 93 21.30 13.23 -18.84
C PHE A 93 22.05 11.89 -18.79
N PRO A 94 23.39 11.91 -18.62
CA PRO A 94 24.21 10.71 -18.51
C PRO A 94 23.80 9.83 -17.32
N TRP A 95 23.86 8.51 -17.50
CA TRP A 95 23.62 7.56 -16.41
C TRP A 95 24.69 7.64 -15.31
N ASP A 96 25.92 8.04 -15.67
CA ASP A 96 27.03 8.22 -14.73
C ASP A 96 26.81 9.38 -13.75
N ASP A 97 25.91 10.33 -14.09
CA ASP A 97 25.57 11.47 -13.24
C ASP A 97 24.47 11.12 -12.21
N ILE A 98 23.87 9.94 -12.31
CA ILE A 98 22.72 9.55 -11.49
C ILE A 98 23.19 8.95 -10.17
N VAL A 99 22.68 9.50 -9.08
CA VAL A 99 22.81 8.95 -7.73
C VAL A 99 21.46 8.45 -7.27
N ILE A 100 21.33 7.14 -7.08
CA ILE A 100 20.14 6.53 -6.47
C ILE A 100 20.15 6.85 -4.97
N ALA A 101 19.19 7.66 -4.53
CA ALA A 101 19.03 8.03 -3.12
C ALA A 101 18.30 6.93 -2.33
N SER A 102 17.30 6.29 -2.94
CA SER A 102 16.63 5.13 -2.39
C SER A 102 15.92 4.32 -3.47
N ILE A 103 15.73 3.03 -3.20
CA ILE A 103 14.92 2.13 -4.00
C ILE A 103 14.18 1.15 -3.09
N THR A 104 12.90 0.93 -3.39
CA THR A 104 12.03 -0.04 -2.70
C THR A 104 11.33 -0.90 -3.74
N GLY A 105 11.19 -2.20 -3.48
CA GLY A 105 10.41 -3.13 -4.30
C GLY A 105 11.08 -3.60 -5.59
N GLY A 106 12.31 -3.19 -5.89
CA GLY A 106 13.03 -3.62 -7.08
C GLY A 106 14.50 -3.24 -7.06
N THR A 107 15.13 -3.37 -8.23
CA THR A 107 16.51 -2.96 -8.51
C THR A 107 16.54 -2.08 -9.77
N ILE A 108 17.59 -1.28 -9.92
CA ILE A 108 17.86 -0.53 -11.16
C ILE A 108 19.32 -0.71 -11.57
N SER A 109 19.56 -1.02 -12.83
CA SER A 109 20.90 -1.15 -13.40
C SER A 109 20.89 -0.77 -14.88
N GLY A 110 21.78 0.13 -15.30
CA GLY A 110 21.87 0.57 -16.70
C GLY A 110 20.56 1.14 -17.28
N GLY A 111 19.75 1.79 -16.44
CA GLY A 111 18.43 2.30 -16.83
C GLY A 111 17.33 1.26 -16.95
N ILE A 112 17.58 0.01 -16.58
CA ILE A 112 16.56 -1.03 -16.50
C ILE A 112 16.17 -1.22 -15.05
N ILE A 113 14.88 -1.10 -14.77
CA ILE A 113 14.27 -1.41 -13.47
C ILE A 113 13.71 -2.83 -13.53
N THR A 114 14.05 -3.63 -12.54
CA THR A 114 13.53 -4.99 -12.38
C THR A 114 12.84 -5.08 -11.01
N PRO A 115 11.51 -5.27 -10.96
CA PRO A 115 10.80 -5.51 -9.71
C PRO A 115 11.31 -6.77 -9.02
N ASN A 116 11.25 -6.79 -7.69
CA ASN A 116 11.49 -8.00 -6.91
C ASN A 116 10.29 -8.94 -7.06
N SER A 117 10.53 -10.24 -6.96
CA SER A 117 9.45 -11.24 -6.91
C SER A 117 8.42 -10.88 -5.83
N GLY A 118 7.14 -10.87 -6.21
CA GLY A 118 6.03 -10.54 -5.31
C GLY A 118 5.87 -9.04 -4.98
N ALA A 119 6.67 -8.15 -5.58
CA ALA A 119 6.47 -6.72 -5.41
C ALA A 119 5.22 -6.24 -6.16
N THR A 120 4.37 -5.45 -5.50
CA THR A 120 3.22 -4.75 -6.13
C THR A 120 3.57 -3.32 -6.53
N SER A 121 4.65 -2.76 -5.97
CA SER A 121 5.12 -1.42 -6.28
C SER A 121 6.64 -1.32 -6.26
N VAL A 122 7.18 -0.49 -7.15
CA VAL A 122 8.58 -0.07 -7.14
C VAL A 122 8.64 1.44 -7.01
N VAL A 123 9.44 1.94 -6.06
CA VAL A 123 9.67 3.38 -5.90
C VAL A 123 11.15 3.64 -5.94
N ILE A 124 11.56 4.56 -6.82
CA ILE A 124 12.95 4.98 -6.97
C ILE A 124 13.04 6.48 -6.75
N LEU A 125 13.93 6.87 -5.85
CA LEU A 125 14.32 8.25 -5.65
C LEU A 125 15.75 8.42 -6.11
N PHE A 126 15.97 9.34 -7.04
CA PHE A 126 17.30 9.55 -7.60
C PHE A 126 17.55 11.04 -7.83
N ARG A 127 18.83 11.36 -8.00
CA ARG A 127 19.31 12.71 -8.29
C ARG A 127 20.24 12.66 -9.49
N SER A 128 20.37 13.79 -10.20
CA SER A 128 21.39 13.96 -11.23
C SER A 128 22.17 15.26 -11.00
N ALA A 129 23.46 15.27 -11.34
CA ALA A 129 24.25 16.49 -11.37
C ALA A 129 23.73 17.49 -12.42
N THR A 130 23.17 16.97 -13.51
CA THR A 130 22.65 17.76 -14.63
C THR A 130 21.12 17.73 -14.68
N PRO A 131 20.43 18.87 -14.90
CA PRO A 131 19.00 18.87 -15.15
C PRO A 131 18.67 18.22 -16.49
N GLY A 132 17.43 17.74 -16.65
CA GLY A 132 16.98 17.12 -17.89
C GLY A 132 15.63 16.42 -17.75
N THR A 133 15.27 15.62 -18.74
CA THR A 133 14.03 14.82 -18.71
C THR A 133 14.35 13.34 -18.70
N TYR A 134 13.42 12.55 -18.18
CA TYR A 134 13.46 11.11 -18.23
C TYR A 134 12.09 10.55 -18.54
N THR A 135 12.06 9.44 -19.27
CA THR A 135 10.85 8.70 -19.60
C THR A 135 11.01 7.29 -19.09
N VAL A 136 10.04 6.82 -18.33
CA VAL A 136 9.94 5.43 -17.90
C VAL A 136 8.92 4.73 -18.78
N THR A 137 9.27 3.56 -19.29
CA THR A 137 8.40 2.74 -20.13
C THR A 137 8.35 1.33 -19.58
N SER A 138 7.14 0.78 -19.44
CA SER A 138 6.92 -0.61 -19.07
C SER A 138 7.28 -1.54 -20.24
N ASN A 139 8.13 -2.53 -19.99
CA ASN A 139 8.39 -3.63 -20.92
C ASN A 139 8.13 -4.95 -20.20
N GLY A 140 7.15 -5.71 -20.67
CA GLY A 140 6.80 -6.97 -20.04
C GLY A 140 5.38 -7.39 -20.37
N PRO A 141 4.89 -8.44 -19.71
CA PRO A 141 3.57 -8.97 -19.97
C PRO A 141 2.43 -8.07 -19.45
N ALA A 142 2.68 -7.21 -18.46
CA ALA A 142 1.69 -6.27 -17.93
C ALA A 142 1.93 -4.82 -18.40
N GLY A 143 0.87 -4.16 -18.89
CA GLY A 143 0.92 -2.74 -19.25
C GLY A 143 2.03 -2.37 -20.24
N ALA A 144 2.35 -3.23 -21.20
CA ALA A 144 3.44 -3.00 -22.15
C ALA A 144 3.26 -1.67 -22.90
N GLY A 145 4.31 -0.83 -22.92
CA GLY A 145 4.28 0.47 -23.58
C GLY A 145 3.70 1.61 -22.75
N GLU A 146 3.09 1.32 -21.59
CA GLU A 146 2.72 2.36 -20.63
C GLU A 146 3.95 3.17 -20.24
N SER A 147 3.81 4.49 -20.23
CA SER A 147 4.95 5.36 -19.99
C SER A 147 4.59 6.67 -19.31
N ALA A 148 5.56 7.22 -18.58
CA ALA A 148 5.47 8.55 -18.01
C ALA A 148 6.79 9.29 -18.14
N THR A 149 6.70 10.60 -18.35
CA THR A 149 7.86 11.47 -18.48
C THR A 149 7.93 12.43 -17.31
N GLY A 150 9.09 12.47 -16.66
CA GLY A 150 9.42 13.42 -15.61
C GLY A 150 10.51 14.40 -16.06
N ARG A 151 10.62 15.50 -15.32
CA ARG A 151 11.67 16.52 -15.52
C ARG A 151 12.41 16.74 -14.20
N MET A 152 13.73 16.89 -14.28
CA MET A 152 14.61 17.33 -13.21
C MET A 152 15.20 18.70 -13.57
N GLY A 153 15.28 19.58 -12.58
CA GLY A 153 15.81 20.93 -12.76
C GLY A 153 15.01 21.97 -11.96
N PRO A 154 15.44 23.23 -11.97
CA PRO A 154 14.65 24.32 -11.41
C PRO A 154 13.29 24.38 -12.11
N ALA A 155 12.25 24.60 -11.30
CA ALA A 155 10.88 24.83 -11.77
C ALA A 155 10.79 26.08 -12.65
#